data_AF-A0A1I3Z7Q1-F1
#
_entry.id   AF-A0A1I3Z7Q1-F1
#
_cell.length_a   1.000
_cell.length_b   1.000
_cell.length_c   1.000
_cell.angle_alpha   90.00
_cell.angle_beta   90.00
_cell.angle_gamma   90.00
#
_symmetry.space_group_name_H-M   'P 1'
#
loop_
_entity.id
_entity.type
_entity.pdbx_description
1 polymer ?
#
loop_
_entity_poly.entity_id
_entity_poly.type
_entity_poly.pdbx_seq_one_letter_code
_entity_poly.pdbx_strand_id
1 'polypeptide(L)'
;MDYRERYRNGEHRQVTAELTRLDPRKGDARMQMRAVAELAMARVAHNCRLLVQRLTAHGYAYSVYCDPDDGGGVSAPLLDADTVAPAMLKTRVGALPVTLECFWQAMGGVALTGTHPDFPDMLDPLVVYPAEALLEESEQAEREDDGLFHLALSPDDYHKDNVSGGAPYSVALPQDGFDFVLLYESREAYFLDYLRDVILHRGGFGALDAQAAGGVPLNALTEGLLPF
;
A
#
# COMPACT_ATOMS: atom_id res chain seq x y z
N MET A 1 2.87 27.40 -7.97
CA MET A 1 1.69 26.56 -8.23
C MET A 1 1.46 25.77 -6.96
N ASP A 2 0.29 25.84 -6.33
CA ASP A 2 0.03 25.11 -5.08
C ASP A 2 -0.54 23.72 -5.41
N TYR A 3 0.33 22.71 -5.42
CA TYR A 3 -0.08 21.33 -5.68
C TYR A 3 -1.00 20.79 -4.59
N ARG A 4 -0.81 21.22 -3.34
CA ARG A 4 -1.61 20.77 -2.20
C ARG A 4 -3.03 21.29 -2.27
N GLU A 5 -3.23 22.55 -2.66
CA GLU A 5 -4.56 23.13 -2.83
C GLU A 5 -5.32 22.44 -3.97
N ARG A 6 -4.70 22.27 -5.13
CA ARG A 6 -5.29 21.53 -6.26
C ARG A 6 -5.66 20.10 -5.87
N TYR A 7 -4.77 19.42 -5.15
CA TYR A 7 -5.02 18.08 -4.66
C TYR A 7 -6.19 18.05 -3.67
N ARG A 8 -6.33 19.04 -2.77
CA ARG A 8 -7.52 19.16 -1.89
C ARG A 8 -8.81 19.33 -2.68
N ASN A 9 -8.75 20.06 -3.79
CA ASN A 9 -9.89 20.35 -4.66
C ASN A 9 -10.27 19.21 -5.61
N GLY A 10 -9.64 18.04 -5.49
CA GLY A 10 -10.04 16.83 -6.21
C GLY A 10 -9.19 16.50 -7.45
N GLU A 11 -8.16 17.30 -7.77
CA GLU A 11 -7.26 17.04 -8.90
C GLU A 11 -6.24 15.92 -8.59
N HIS A 12 -6.64 14.85 -7.90
CA HIS A 12 -5.76 13.84 -7.32
C HIS A 12 -4.81 13.22 -8.35
N ARG A 13 -5.35 12.57 -9.38
CA ARG A 13 -4.55 11.89 -10.42
C ARG A 13 -3.69 12.86 -11.23
N GLN A 14 -4.22 14.05 -11.51
CA GLN A 14 -3.48 15.05 -12.28
C GLN A 14 -2.27 15.56 -11.48
N VAL A 15 -2.49 15.92 -10.22
CA VAL A 15 -1.41 16.40 -9.33
C VAL A 15 -0.36 15.32 -9.11
N THR A 16 -0.74 14.05 -8.86
CA THR A 16 0.22 12.97 -8.66
C THR A 16 1.04 12.72 -9.92
N ALA A 17 0.42 12.70 -11.09
CA ALA A 17 1.13 12.54 -12.37
C ALA A 17 2.10 13.69 -12.67
N GLU A 18 1.75 14.93 -12.30
CA GLU A 18 2.64 16.08 -12.44
C GLU A 18 3.82 15.99 -11.46
N LEU A 19 3.57 15.67 -10.18
CA LEU A 19 4.61 15.55 -9.15
C LEU A 19 5.61 14.42 -9.46
N THR A 20 5.17 13.27 -9.97
CA THR A 20 6.05 12.16 -10.36
C THR A 20 7.07 12.54 -11.43
N ARG A 21 6.77 13.57 -12.24
CA ARG A 21 7.68 14.06 -13.31
C ARG A 21 8.63 15.15 -12.85
N LEU A 22 8.45 15.68 -11.64
CA LEU A 22 9.32 16.73 -11.12
C LEU A 22 10.67 16.16 -10.68
N ASP A 23 11.72 16.94 -10.92
CA ASP A 23 13.04 16.67 -10.33
C ASP A 23 13.02 17.09 -8.85
N PRO A 24 13.16 16.15 -7.90
CA PRO A 24 13.10 16.44 -6.46
C PRO A 24 14.16 17.44 -5.99
N ARG A 25 15.24 17.65 -6.77
CA ARG A 25 16.37 18.52 -6.41
C ARG A 25 16.17 19.97 -6.82
N LYS A 26 15.11 20.29 -7.57
CA LYS A 26 14.87 21.63 -8.11
C LYS A 26 13.87 22.42 -7.28
N GLY A 27 14.26 23.64 -6.89
CA GLY A 27 13.36 24.61 -6.26
C GLY A 27 12.70 24.05 -4.99
N ASP A 28 11.38 24.18 -4.90
CA ASP A 28 10.55 23.68 -3.80
C ASP A 28 9.91 22.31 -4.09
N ALA A 29 10.35 21.59 -5.14
CA ALA A 29 9.71 20.35 -5.60
C ALA A 29 9.53 19.32 -4.48
N ARG A 30 10.59 19.01 -3.71
CA ARG A 30 10.49 18.04 -2.59
C ARG A 30 9.51 18.47 -1.50
N MET A 31 9.40 19.78 -1.23
CA MET A 31 8.44 20.33 -0.27
C MET A 31 7.01 20.14 -0.78
N GLN A 32 6.75 20.43 -2.06
CA GLN A 32 5.44 20.25 -2.69
C GLN A 32 5.03 18.77 -2.73
N MET A 33 5.96 17.89 -3.12
CA MET A 33 5.81 16.43 -3.10
C MET A 33 5.37 15.95 -1.71
N ARG A 34 6.12 16.33 -0.66
CA ARG A 34 5.83 15.92 0.72
C ARG A 34 4.46 16.43 1.18
N ALA A 35 4.13 17.69 0.91
CA ALA A 35 2.86 18.28 1.31
C ALA A 35 1.63 17.57 0.71
N VAL A 36 1.75 17.06 -0.52
CA VAL A 36 0.71 16.24 -1.16
C VAL A 36 0.72 14.81 -0.62
N ALA A 37 1.89 14.17 -0.49
CA ALA A 37 2.00 12.81 0.02
C ALA A 37 1.46 12.69 1.46
N GLU A 38 1.76 13.63 2.35
CA GLU A 38 1.22 13.65 3.72
C GLU A 38 -0.31 13.73 3.73
N LEU A 39 -0.91 14.53 2.85
CA LEU A 39 -2.36 14.64 2.73
C LEU A 39 -2.98 13.36 2.15
N ALA A 40 -2.34 12.77 1.15
CA ALA A 40 -2.76 11.50 0.56
C ALA A 40 -2.74 10.38 1.60
N MET A 41 -1.62 10.23 2.30
CA MET A 41 -1.41 9.14 3.26
C MET A 41 -2.26 9.29 4.53
N ALA A 42 -2.55 10.51 4.95
CA ALA A 42 -3.54 10.74 6.02
C ALA A 42 -4.94 10.23 5.65
N ARG A 43 -5.34 10.35 4.37
CA ARG A 43 -6.62 9.84 3.86
C ARG A 43 -6.58 8.32 3.67
N VAL A 44 -5.48 7.77 3.17
CA VAL A 44 -5.24 6.32 3.11
C VAL A 44 -5.39 5.70 4.51
N ALA A 45 -4.67 6.23 5.51
CA ALA A 45 -4.74 5.72 6.88
C ALA A 45 -6.14 5.83 7.50
N HIS A 46 -6.88 6.91 7.20
CA HIS A 46 -8.28 7.03 7.60
C HIS A 46 -9.16 5.96 6.95
N ASN A 47 -9.01 5.75 5.65
CA ASN A 47 -9.80 4.78 4.90
C ASN A 47 -9.49 3.34 5.34
N CYS A 48 -8.22 2.99 5.56
CA CYS A 48 -7.85 1.68 6.09
C CYS A 48 -8.46 1.42 7.47
N ARG A 49 -8.50 2.42 8.36
CA ARG A 49 -9.20 2.32 9.65
C ARG A 49 -10.70 2.05 9.49
N LEU A 50 -11.37 2.72 8.56
CA LEU A 50 -12.78 2.48 8.27
C LEU A 50 -13.02 1.09 7.66
N LEU A 51 -12.18 0.67 6.71
CA LEU A 51 -12.26 -0.67 6.13
C LEU A 51 -12.12 -1.74 7.21
N VAL A 52 -11.12 -1.59 8.08
CA VAL A 52 -10.89 -2.55 9.17
C VAL A 52 -12.10 -2.63 10.10
N GLN A 53 -12.62 -1.49 10.53
CA GLN A 53 -13.82 -1.42 11.37
C GLN A 53 -15.02 -2.12 10.72
N ARG A 54 -15.23 -1.90 9.43
CA ARG A 54 -16.38 -2.46 8.68
C ARG A 54 -16.22 -3.95 8.47
N LEU A 55 -15.05 -4.42 8.05
CA LEU A 55 -14.74 -5.84 7.90
C LEU A 55 -14.96 -6.58 9.23
N THR A 56 -14.47 -6.04 10.35
CA THR A 56 -14.74 -6.61 11.68
C THR A 56 -16.23 -6.63 12.01
N ALA A 57 -16.98 -5.56 11.73
CA ALA A 57 -18.41 -5.52 11.96
C ALA A 57 -19.20 -6.51 11.10
N HIS A 58 -18.65 -6.90 9.94
CA HIS A 58 -19.19 -7.92 9.06
C HIS A 58 -18.72 -9.34 9.40
N GLY A 59 -17.93 -9.54 10.46
CA GLY A 59 -17.49 -10.87 10.89
C GLY A 59 -16.25 -11.39 10.17
N TYR A 60 -15.50 -10.54 9.48
CA TYR A 60 -14.21 -10.90 8.86
C TYR A 60 -13.19 -11.25 9.95
N ALA A 61 -12.51 -12.38 9.79
CA ALA A 61 -11.50 -12.89 10.71
C ALA A 61 -10.10 -12.67 10.14
N TYR A 62 -9.33 -11.74 10.70
CA TYR A 62 -7.97 -11.46 10.25
C TYR A 62 -7.00 -12.59 10.62
N SER A 63 -6.11 -12.90 9.70
CA SER A 63 -5.07 -13.91 9.85
C SER A 63 -3.83 -13.59 9.01
N VAL A 64 -2.75 -14.36 9.19
CA VAL A 64 -1.53 -14.21 8.37
C VAL A 64 -1.82 -14.54 6.91
N TYR A 65 -2.54 -15.63 6.65
CA TYR A 65 -3.01 -16.01 5.31
C TYR A 65 -4.54 -16.03 5.23
N CYS A 66 -5.09 -15.95 4.03
CA CYS A 66 -6.52 -16.12 3.72
C CYS A 66 -6.90 -17.60 3.64
N ASP A 67 -6.32 -18.41 4.54
CA ASP A 67 -6.52 -19.85 4.60
C ASP A 67 -7.23 -20.18 5.92
N PRO A 68 -8.45 -20.73 5.88
CA PRO A 68 -9.20 -21.09 7.09
C PRO A 68 -8.51 -22.20 7.91
N ASP A 69 -7.59 -22.96 7.31
CA ASP A 69 -6.85 -24.04 7.96
C ASP A 69 -5.49 -23.59 8.56
N ASP A 70 -5.11 -22.31 8.44
CA ASP A 70 -3.83 -21.74 8.94
C ASP A 70 -3.71 -21.71 10.48
N GLY A 71 -4.61 -22.37 11.20
CA GLY A 71 -4.53 -22.51 12.66
C GLY A 71 -4.70 -21.20 13.46
N GLY A 72 -5.05 -20.10 12.80
CA GLY A 72 -5.46 -18.85 13.45
C GLY A 72 -4.30 -17.94 13.91
N GLY A 73 -3.22 -17.83 13.15
CA GLY A 73 -2.22 -16.79 13.38
C GLY A 73 -2.88 -15.40 13.32
N VAL A 74 -3.01 -14.72 14.46
CA VAL A 74 -3.64 -13.39 14.51
C VAL A 74 -2.67 -12.35 14.00
N SER A 75 -3.04 -11.68 12.90
CA SER A 75 -2.31 -10.51 12.40
C SER A 75 -3.03 -9.23 12.82
N ALA A 76 -2.28 -8.24 13.31
CA ALA A 76 -2.83 -6.90 13.54
C ALA A 76 -3.04 -6.24 12.15
N PRO A 77 -4.28 -5.90 11.76
CA PRO A 77 -4.55 -5.44 10.40
C PRO A 77 -3.98 -4.06 10.10
N LEU A 78 -3.63 -3.29 11.12
CA LEU A 78 -2.97 -1.98 11.00
C LEU A 78 -1.84 -1.90 12.01
N LEU A 79 -0.72 -1.37 11.57
CA LEU A 79 0.42 -1.06 12.42
C LEU A 79 0.47 0.44 12.70
N ASP A 80 0.92 0.80 13.91
CA ASP A 80 1.10 2.19 14.30
C ASP A 80 2.18 2.87 13.45
N ALA A 81 2.04 4.17 13.25
CA ALA A 81 3.02 4.95 12.49
C ALA A 81 4.44 4.78 13.02
N ASP A 82 5.40 4.66 12.11
CA ASP A 82 6.82 4.52 12.42
C ASP A 82 7.66 5.53 11.64
N THR A 83 8.68 6.05 12.31
CA THR A 83 9.66 6.98 11.76
C THR A 83 11.09 6.47 11.90
N VAL A 84 11.33 5.45 12.72
CA VAL A 84 12.66 4.92 13.03
C VAL A 84 13.09 3.93 11.94
N ALA A 85 12.32 2.88 11.68
CA ALA A 85 12.69 1.90 10.66
C ALA A 85 12.79 2.51 9.25
N PRO A 86 11.89 3.42 8.80
CA PRO A 86 12.06 4.10 7.52
C PRO A 86 13.38 4.89 7.42
N ALA A 87 13.84 5.52 8.51
CA ALA A 87 15.11 6.26 8.52
C ALA A 87 16.33 5.33 8.46
N MET A 88 16.25 4.18 9.14
CA MET A 88 17.28 3.14 9.08
C MET A 88 17.35 2.51 7.68
N LEU A 89 16.20 2.14 7.11
CA LEU A 89 16.10 1.65 5.74
C LEU A 89 16.71 2.64 4.76
N LYS A 90 16.36 3.93 4.85
CA LYS A 90 16.94 4.99 4.01
C LYS A 90 18.47 5.09 4.12
N THR A 91 19.02 4.87 5.32
CA THR A 91 20.47 4.84 5.53
C THR A 91 21.12 3.64 4.82
N ARG A 92 20.42 2.50 4.80
CA ARG A 92 20.89 1.23 4.21
C ARG A 92 20.78 1.18 2.69
N VAL A 93 19.67 1.68 2.12
CA VAL A 93 19.37 1.51 0.68
C VAL A 93 19.55 2.79 -0.13
N GLY A 94 19.59 3.95 0.53
CA GLY A 94 19.61 5.27 -0.10
C GLY A 94 18.24 5.93 -0.11
N ALA A 95 17.98 6.80 -1.09
CA ALA A 95 16.73 7.57 -1.15
C ALA A 95 15.48 6.66 -1.22
N LEU A 96 14.40 7.11 -0.58
CA LEU A 96 13.09 6.48 -0.61
C LEU A 96 12.07 7.39 -1.31
N PRO A 97 11.07 6.81 -2.02
CA PRO A 97 9.98 7.57 -2.59
C PRO A 97 9.22 8.35 -1.52
N VAL A 98 8.82 9.59 -1.84
CA VAL A 98 8.12 10.46 -0.87
C VAL A 98 6.81 9.84 -0.39
N THR A 99 6.05 9.20 -1.29
CA THR A 99 4.79 8.51 -0.95
C THR A 99 5.01 7.39 0.06
N LEU A 100 6.07 6.60 -0.09
CA LEU A 100 6.38 5.49 0.82
C LEU A 100 6.86 5.98 2.19
N GLU A 101 7.72 7.01 2.23
CA GLU A 101 8.12 7.65 3.49
C GLU A 101 6.89 8.19 4.25
N CYS A 102 5.98 8.86 3.54
CA CYS A 102 4.77 9.43 4.14
C CYS A 102 3.73 8.36 4.51
N PHE A 103 3.73 7.20 3.83
CA PHE A 103 2.87 6.08 4.17
C PHE A 103 3.19 5.59 5.58
N TRP A 104 4.44 5.21 5.84
CA TRP A 104 4.86 4.72 7.17
C TRP A 104 4.72 5.75 8.29
N GLN A 105 4.86 7.04 7.96
CA GLN A 105 4.58 8.15 8.88
C GLN A 105 3.09 8.31 9.22
N ALA A 106 2.19 7.92 8.33
CA ALA A 106 0.74 8.00 8.54
C ALA A 106 0.18 6.71 9.16
N MET A 107 0.74 5.55 8.80
CA MET A 107 0.43 4.22 9.32
C MET A 107 1.62 3.28 9.07
N GLY A 108 2.04 2.50 10.05
CA GLY A 108 3.25 1.68 9.93
C GLY A 108 3.11 0.52 8.96
N GLY A 109 1.90 0.14 8.59
CA GLY A 109 1.62 -1.00 7.72
C GLY A 109 0.14 -1.35 7.71
N VAL A 110 -0.26 -2.17 6.75
CA VAL A 110 -1.62 -2.74 6.65
C VAL A 110 -1.52 -4.19 6.22
N ALA A 111 -2.36 -5.05 6.79
CA ALA A 111 -2.55 -6.42 6.33
C ALA A 111 -4.02 -6.79 6.48
N LEU A 112 -4.76 -6.76 5.36
CA LEU A 112 -6.19 -7.13 5.32
C LEU A 112 -6.38 -8.63 5.06
N THR A 113 -5.32 -9.43 5.13
CA THR A 113 -5.40 -10.90 5.04
C THR A 113 -6.31 -11.47 6.13
N GLY A 114 -7.08 -12.47 5.75
CA GLY A 114 -8.14 -13.00 6.60
C GLY A 114 -9.15 -13.79 5.81
N THR A 115 -10.19 -14.26 6.50
CA THR A 115 -11.24 -15.07 5.90
C THR A 115 -12.62 -14.59 6.35
N HIS A 116 -13.61 -14.86 5.50
CA HIS A 116 -15.01 -14.75 5.85
C HIS A 116 -15.77 -15.88 5.13
N PRO A 117 -16.71 -16.59 5.80
CA PRO A 117 -17.36 -17.77 5.23
C PRO A 117 -18.07 -17.53 3.89
N ASP A 118 -18.57 -16.31 3.69
CA ASP A 118 -19.28 -15.91 2.47
C ASP A 118 -18.40 -15.14 1.48
N PHE A 119 -17.10 -14.96 1.73
CA PHE A 119 -16.22 -14.28 0.77
C PHE A 119 -15.58 -15.32 -0.15
N PRO A 120 -15.37 -15.01 -1.44
CA PRO A 120 -14.60 -15.89 -2.32
C PRO A 120 -13.13 -15.91 -1.91
N ASP A 121 -12.44 -16.97 -2.30
CA ASP A 121 -10.97 -17.07 -2.19
C ASP A 121 -10.28 -16.16 -3.22
N MET A 122 -8.96 -16.00 -3.11
CA MET A 122 -8.11 -15.30 -4.07
C MET A 122 -8.52 -13.83 -4.28
N LEU A 123 -8.92 -13.16 -3.20
CA LEU A 123 -9.37 -11.77 -3.24
C LEU A 123 -8.23 -10.74 -3.29
N ASP A 124 -6.99 -11.19 -3.07
CA ASP A 124 -5.80 -10.34 -3.02
C ASP A 124 -5.96 -9.15 -2.05
N PRO A 125 -6.19 -9.40 -0.74
CA PRO A 125 -6.36 -8.32 0.22
C PRO A 125 -5.15 -7.38 0.28
N LEU A 126 -5.40 -6.11 0.60
CA LEU A 126 -4.37 -5.09 0.71
C LEU A 126 -3.38 -5.47 1.82
N VAL A 127 -2.11 -5.62 1.43
CA VAL A 127 -0.98 -5.73 2.33
C VAL A 127 0.05 -4.67 1.94
N VAL A 128 0.62 -3.99 2.94
CA VAL A 128 1.81 -3.15 2.82
C VAL A 128 2.61 -3.37 4.09
N TYR A 129 3.78 -3.99 3.96
CA TYR A 129 4.65 -4.31 5.07
C TYR A 129 5.23 -3.08 5.76
N PRO A 130 5.57 -3.20 7.05
CA PRO A 130 6.31 -2.16 7.74
C PRO A 130 7.71 -1.99 7.19
N ALA A 131 8.27 -0.80 7.34
CA ALA A 131 9.64 -0.51 6.91
C ALA A 131 10.68 -1.42 7.57
N GLU A 132 10.39 -1.95 8.76
CA GLU A 132 11.24 -2.92 9.46
C GLU A 132 11.41 -4.21 8.64
N ALA A 133 10.35 -4.73 8.03
CA ALA A 133 10.43 -5.92 7.20
C ALA A 133 11.33 -5.70 5.97
N LEU A 134 11.21 -4.54 5.32
CA LEU A 134 12.08 -4.18 4.19
C LEU A 134 13.53 -3.94 4.63
N LEU A 135 13.74 -3.40 5.84
CA LEU A 135 15.06 -3.23 6.39
C LEU A 135 15.74 -4.60 6.61
N GLU A 136 15.04 -5.53 7.27
CA GLU A 136 15.51 -6.90 7.49
C GLU A 136 15.83 -7.61 6.17
N GLU A 137 14.93 -7.52 5.19
CA GLU A 137 15.16 -8.07 3.85
C GLU A 137 16.39 -7.45 3.20
N SER A 138 16.55 -6.12 3.29
CA SER A 138 17.70 -5.42 2.70
C SER A 138 19.04 -5.82 3.31
N GLU A 139 19.08 -6.34 4.53
CA GLU A 139 20.32 -6.83 5.15
C GLU A 139 20.85 -8.12 4.48
N GLN A 140 19.94 -8.89 3.89
CA GLN A 140 20.25 -10.18 3.25
C GLN A 140 20.20 -10.11 1.72
N ALA A 141 19.46 -9.15 1.18
CA ALA A 141 19.31 -8.98 -0.25
C ALA A 141 20.60 -8.45 -0.91
N GLU A 142 20.92 -9.03 -2.06
CA GLU A 142 21.86 -8.44 -3.01
C GLU A 142 21.12 -7.48 -3.94
N ARG A 143 21.88 -6.63 -4.64
CA ARG A 143 21.30 -5.78 -5.69
C ARG A 143 21.12 -6.61 -6.94
N GLU A 144 20.04 -6.33 -7.66
CA GLU A 144 19.78 -6.89 -8.98
C GLU A 144 20.79 -6.39 -10.02
N ASP A 145 20.74 -6.96 -11.23
CA ASP A 145 21.64 -6.61 -12.35
C ASP A 145 21.60 -5.12 -12.73
N ASP A 146 20.50 -4.42 -12.42
CA ASP A 146 20.33 -2.98 -12.63
C ASP A 146 20.97 -2.11 -11.52
N GLY A 147 21.51 -2.75 -10.48
CA GLY A 147 22.14 -2.12 -9.33
C GLY A 147 21.16 -1.61 -8.26
N LEU A 148 19.89 -2.01 -8.32
CA LEU A 148 18.84 -1.65 -7.36
C LEU A 148 18.51 -2.81 -6.42
N PHE A 149 17.99 -2.50 -5.24
CA PHE A 149 17.31 -3.46 -4.38
C PHE A 149 15.86 -3.62 -4.82
N HIS A 150 15.38 -4.84 -4.99
CA HIS A 150 13.97 -5.14 -5.20
C HIS A 150 13.41 -5.73 -3.91
N LEU A 151 12.89 -4.88 -3.03
CA LEU A 151 12.41 -5.29 -1.71
C LEU A 151 10.91 -5.53 -1.71
N ALA A 152 10.47 -6.63 -1.08
CA ALA A 152 9.09 -7.03 -0.95
C ALA A 152 8.30 -6.04 -0.08
N LEU A 153 7.26 -5.43 -0.67
CA LEU A 153 6.33 -4.55 0.02
C LEU A 153 5.03 -5.26 0.40
N SER A 154 4.70 -6.36 -0.29
CA SER A 154 3.53 -7.20 -0.06
C SER A 154 3.80 -8.60 -0.63
N PRO A 155 3.20 -9.67 -0.08
CA PRO A 155 3.11 -10.92 -0.81
C PRO A 155 2.34 -10.72 -2.13
N ASP A 156 2.51 -11.64 -3.08
CA ASP A 156 1.67 -11.70 -4.28
C ASP A 156 0.24 -12.20 -3.96
N ASP A 157 -0.63 -12.15 -4.96
CA ASP A 157 -2.04 -12.51 -4.85
C ASP A 157 -2.28 -13.98 -4.49
N TYR A 158 -1.39 -14.90 -4.87
CA TYR A 158 -1.51 -16.31 -4.50
C TYR A 158 -0.96 -16.58 -3.09
N HIS A 159 0.17 -15.97 -2.73
CA HIS A 159 0.78 -16.22 -1.43
C HIS A 159 -0.08 -15.73 -0.27
N LYS A 160 -0.92 -14.71 -0.49
CA LYS A 160 -1.91 -14.25 0.50
C LYS A 160 -2.93 -15.32 0.86
N ASP A 161 -3.22 -16.26 -0.03
CA ASP A 161 -4.13 -17.38 0.18
C ASP A 161 -3.36 -18.68 0.53
N ASN A 162 -2.10 -18.57 0.98
CA ASN A 162 -1.22 -19.70 1.30
C ASN A 162 -0.95 -20.63 0.10
N VAL A 163 -1.11 -20.11 -1.13
CA VAL A 163 -0.80 -20.84 -2.36
C VAL A 163 0.57 -20.42 -2.86
N SER A 164 1.36 -21.37 -3.37
CA SER A 164 2.64 -21.05 -4.00
C SER A 164 2.44 -20.07 -5.15
N GLY A 165 2.98 -18.86 -4.99
CA GLY A 165 2.78 -17.73 -5.88
C GLY A 165 3.99 -17.34 -6.71
N GLY A 166 3.93 -16.11 -7.20
CA GLY A 166 4.96 -15.46 -8.00
C GLY A 166 6.00 -14.70 -7.17
N ALA A 167 6.65 -13.72 -7.79
CA ALA A 167 7.46 -12.75 -7.06
C ALA A 167 6.54 -11.84 -6.22
N PRO A 168 6.92 -11.46 -4.98
CA PRO A 168 6.14 -10.55 -4.16
C PRO A 168 6.00 -9.19 -4.85
N TYR A 169 4.97 -8.42 -4.48
CA TYR A 169 4.87 -7.04 -4.97
C TYR A 169 5.95 -6.20 -4.32
N SER A 170 6.81 -5.59 -5.14
CA SER A 170 8.09 -5.04 -4.67
C SER A 170 8.32 -3.59 -5.07
N VAL A 171 9.26 -2.95 -4.38
CA VAL A 171 9.77 -1.62 -4.70
C VAL A 171 11.24 -1.69 -5.11
N ALA A 172 11.60 -0.98 -6.19
CA ALA A 172 12.98 -0.79 -6.60
C ALA A 172 13.61 0.41 -5.86
N LEU A 173 14.73 0.20 -5.17
CA LEU A 173 15.43 1.21 -4.35
C LEU A 173 16.94 1.27 -4.66
N PRO A 174 17.57 2.45 -4.56
CA PRO A 174 17.01 3.74 -4.12
C PRO A 174 16.17 4.45 -5.18
N GLN A 175 15.17 5.21 -4.74
CA GLN A 175 14.37 6.07 -5.59
C GLN A 175 14.04 7.39 -4.88
N ASP A 176 14.41 8.53 -5.48
CA ASP A 176 14.24 9.87 -4.88
C ASP A 176 13.00 10.61 -5.40
N GLY A 177 12.13 9.92 -6.13
CA GLY A 177 10.94 10.51 -6.76
C GLY A 177 9.78 10.77 -5.78
N PHE A 178 8.70 11.35 -6.31
CA PHE A 178 7.44 11.49 -5.58
C PHE A 178 6.84 10.11 -5.27
N ASP A 179 6.70 9.28 -6.31
CA ASP A 179 6.08 7.95 -6.24
C ASP A 179 6.92 6.89 -6.97
N PHE A 180 6.46 5.64 -6.98
CA PHE A 180 7.16 4.51 -7.61
C PHE A 180 6.19 3.54 -8.27
N VAL A 181 6.68 2.82 -9.28
CA VAL A 181 5.96 1.70 -9.89
C VAL A 181 6.08 0.51 -8.95
N LEU A 182 4.94 -0.10 -8.60
CA LEU A 182 4.90 -1.32 -7.83
C LEU A 182 5.25 -2.49 -8.77
N LEU A 183 6.40 -3.11 -8.53
CA LEU A 183 6.90 -4.21 -9.35
C LEU A 183 6.10 -5.49 -9.08
N TYR A 184 5.98 -6.33 -10.11
CA TYR A 184 5.36 -7.66 -10.07
C TYR A 184 3.86 -7.71 -9.76
N GLU A 185 3.24 -6.57 -9.45
CA GLU A 185 1.79 -6.42 -9.49
C GLU A 185 1.34 -6.41 -10.96
N SER A 186 0.25 -7.13 -11.27
CA SER A 186 -0.24 -7.41 -12.62
C SER A 186 -0.44 -6.19 -13.53
N ARG A 187 -0.68 -5.00 -12.95
CA ARG A 187 -0.95 -3.77 -13.70
C ARG A 187 0.25 -2.82 -13.73
N GLU A 188 1.33 -3.13 -13.01
CA GLU A 188 2.52 -2.29 -12.83
C GLU A 188 2.16 -0.81 -12.61
N ALA A 189 1.21 -0.57 -11.70
CA ALA A 189 0.72 0.77 -11.40
C ALA A 189 1.68 1.53 -10.47
N TYR A 190 1.58 2.87 -10.48
CA TYR A 190 2.18 3.67 -9.41
C TYR A 190 1.54 3.30 -8.06
N PHE A 191 2.34 3.24 -7.00
CA PHE A 191 1.88 2.83 -5.67
C PHE A 191 0.65 3.60 -5.19
N LEU A 192 0.60 4.92 -5.40
CA LEU A 192 -0.58 5.70 -5.01
C LEU A 192 -1.82 5.42 -5.88
N ASP A 193 -1.63 5.11 -7.16
CA ASP A 193 -2.72 4.66 -8.04
C ASP A 193 -3.22 3.27 -7.65
N TYR A 194 -2.33 2.36 -7.28
CA TYR A 194 -2.66 1.03 -6.74
C TYR A 194 -3.50 1.16 -5.46
N LEU A 195 -3.03 1.91 -4.45
CA LEU A 195 -3.78 2.14 -3.21
C LEU A 195 -5.16 2.74 -3.49
N ARG A 196 -5.23 3.71 -4.41
CA ARG A 196 -6.50 4.35 -4.78
C ARG A 196 -7.50 3.34 -5.32
N ASP A 197 -7.07 2.49 -6.25
CA ASP A 197 -7.93 1.48 -6.85
C ASP A 197 -8.40 0.45 -5.81
N VAL A 198 -7.45 -0.16 -5.08
CA VAL A 198 -7.76 -1.21 -4.10
C VAL A 198 -8.66 -0.70 -2.99
N ILE A 199 -8.39 0.49 -2.44
CA ILE A 199 -9.14 1.03 -1.30
C ILE A 199 -10.49 1.60 -1.74
N LEU A 200 -10.51 2.51 -2.72
CA LEU A 200 -11.72 3.28 -3.06
C LEU A 200 -12.69 2.51 -3.96
N HIS A 201 -12.17 1.60 -4.80
CA HIS A 201 -12.98 0.93 -5.81
C HIS A 201 -13.22 -0.54 -5.47
N ARG A 202 -12.37 -1.15 -4.63
CA ARG A 202 -12.41 -2.59 -4.35
C ARG A 202 -12.49 -2.94 -2.86
N GLY A 203 -12.73 -1.96 -1.99
CA GLY A 203 -12.98 -2.19 -0.57
C GLY A 203 -11.82 -2.88 0.18
N GLY A 204 -10.59 -2.77 -0.33
CA GLY A 204 -9.41 -3.41 0.25
C GLY A 204 -8.98 -4.72 -0.42
N PHE A 205 -9.60 -5.16 -1.51
CA PHE A 205 -9.33 -6.44 -2.18
C PHE A 205 -8.92 -6.25 -3.66
N GLY A 206 -7.66 -6.46 -4.02
CA GLY A 206 -7.09 -6.14 -5.33
C GLY A 206 -7.72 -6.90 -6.50
N ALA A 207 -8.13 -8.15 -6.27
CA ALA A 207 -8.75 -9.01 -7.27
C ALA A 207 -10.28 -8.84 -7.37
N LEU A 208 -10.90 -8.12 -6.43
CA LEU A 208 -12.35 -7.97 -6.39
C LEU A 208 -12.85 -7.12 -7.57
N ASP A 209 -13.60 -7.73 -8.49
CA ASP A 209 -14.39 -7.02 -9.51
C ASP A 209 -15.79 -6.72 -8.97
N ALA A 210 -16.30 -5.52 -9.21
CA ALA A 210 -17.65 -5.10 -8.82
C ALA A 210 -18.75 -6.03 -9.37
N GLN A 211 -18.50 -6.74 -10.47
CA GLN A 211 -19.43 -7.71 -11.05
C GLN A 211 -19.37 -9.10 -10.39
N ALA A 212 -18.31 -9.39 -9.63
CA ALA A 212 -18.00 -10.70 -9.06
C ALA A 212 -17.85 -10.67 -7.53
N ALA A 213 -18.55 -9.74 -6.85
CA ALA A 213 -18.30 -9.48 -5.43
C ALA A 213 -18.55 -10.67 -4.49
N GLY A 214 -19.27 -11.71 -4.94
CA GLY A 214 -19.25 -13.03 -4.31
C GLY A 214 -19.64 -13.10 -2.84
N GLY A 215 -20.38 -12.11 -2.31
CA GLY A 215 -20.73 -12.00 -0.88
C GLY A 215 -20.04 -10.84 -0.15
N VAL A 216 -18.99 -10.26 -0.74
CA VAL A 216 -18.32 -9.05 -0.24
C VAL A 216 -19.28 -7.85 -0.32
N PRO A 217 -19.55 -7.15 0.80
CA PRO A 217 -20.46 -6.01 0.82
C PRO A 217 -19.76 -4.73 0.32
N LEU A 218 -19.31 -4.71 -0.95
CA LEU A 218 -18.45 -3.66 -1.52
C LEU A 218 -18.98 -2.24 -1.29
N ASN A 219 -20.28 -2.00 -1.48
CA ASN A 219 -20.89 -0.69 -1.24
C ASN A 219 -20.74 -0.24 0.21
N ALA A 220 -20.96 -1.15 1.17
CA ALA A 220 -20.80 -0.83 2.60
C ALA A 220 -19.33 -0.58 2.96
N LEU A 221 -18.40 -1.30 2.33
CA LEU A 221 -16.96 -1.11 2.54
C LEU A 221 -16.47 0.23 1.98
N THR A 222 -16.99 0.68 0.84
CA THR A 222 -16.49 1.87 0.12
C THR A 222 -17.26 3.16 0.40
N GLU A 223 -18.45 3.07 1.02
CA GLU A 223 -19.27 4.25 1.32
C GLU A 223 -18.51 5.27 2.19
N GLY A 224 -18.51 6.53 1.78
CA GLY A 224 -17.93 7.62 2.58
C GLY A 224 -16.40 7.58 2.75
N LEU A 225 -15.68 6.73 2.02
CA LEU A 225 -14.21 6.78 2.00
C LEU A 225 -13.75 8.13 1.41
N LEU A 226 -12.68 8.68 1.97
CA LEU A 226 -12.12 9.94 1.53
C LEU A 226 -11.37 9.75 0.21
N PRO A 227 -11.67 10.53 -0.85
CA PRO A 227 -10.93 10.44 -2.10
C PRO A 227 -9.51 10.97 -1.89
N PHE A 228 -8.54 10.37 -2.56
CA PHE A 228 -7.13 10.74 -2.53
C PHE A 228 -6.53 10.44 -3.91
#